data_AF-A0AAV5XEE3-F1
#
_entry.id   AF-A0AAV5XEE3-F1
#
_cell.length_a   1.000
_cell.length_b   1.000
_cell.length_c   1.000
_cell.angle_alpha   90.00
_cell.angle_beta   90.00
_cell.angle_gamma   90.00
#
_symmetry.space_group_name_H-M   'P 1'
#
loop_
_entity.id
_entity.type
_entity.pdbx_description
1 polymer ?
#
loop_
_entity_poly.entity_id
_entity_poly.type
_entity_poly.pdbx_seq_one_letter_code
_entity_poly.pdbx_strand_id
1 'polypeptide(L)' 'MPILETSRVDVVILNDAPPLLYHRVLRDGVRILSRDLRATTTREGRAISRYCDYVPQLAKLEAAHRARTAAGRFGR' A
#
# COMPACT_ATOMS: atom_id res chain seq x y z
N MET A 1 36.17 -1.18 -5.25
CA MET A 1 35.06 -1.93 -4.63
C MET A 1 33.92 -1.95 -5.62
N PRO A 2 33.44 -3.11 -6.09
CA PRO A 2 32.33 -3.13 -7.03
C PRO A 2 31.05 -2.79 -6.25
N ILE A 3 30.62 -1.53 -6.37
CA ILE A 3 29.23 -1.12 -6.17
C ILE A 3 28.43 -1.99 -7.11
N LEU A 4 27.51 -2.80 -6.61
CA LEU A 4 26.59 -3.56 -7.45
C LEU A 4 25.95 -2.55 -8.42
N GLU A 5 26.35 -2.55 -9.70
CA GLU A 5 25.90 -1.65 -10.77
C GLU A 5 24.43 -1.93 -11.17
N THR A 6 23.58 -2.15 -10.18
CA THR A 6 22.16 -2.35 -10.34
C THR A 6 21.46 -1.59 -9.23
N SER A 7 20.99 -0.38 -9.55
CA SER A 7 20.03 0.32 -8.72
C SER A 7 18.68 -0.39 -8.87
N ARG A 8 18.46 -1.45 -8.10
CA ARG A 8 17.13 -2.06 -7.91
C ARG A 8 16.27 -1.12 -7.06
N VAL A 9 15.80 -0.05 -7.68
CA VAL A 9 14.92 0.95 -7.07
C VAL A 9 13.57 0.86 -7.75
N ASP A 10 12.55 0.48 -6.99
CA ASP A 10 11.17 0.54 -7.44
C ASP A 10 10.57 1.89 -7.05
N VAL A 11 9.97 2.58 -8.02
CA VAL A 11 9.34 3.88 -7.81
C VAL A 11 7.83 3.73 -7.93
N VAL A 12 7.12 4.26 -6.94
CA VAL A 12 5.65 4.27 -6.90
C VAL A 12 5.15 5.70 -6.77
N ILE A 13 4.23 6.10 -7.66
CA ILE A 13 3.50 7.36 -7.54
C ILE A 13 2.35 7.16 -6.55
N LEU A 14 2.49 7.65 -5.32
CA LEU A 14 1.49 7.43 -4.27
C LEU A 14 0.10 7.98 -4.63
N ASN A 15 0.01 9.03 -5.45
CA ASN A 15 -1.28 9.60 -5.86
C ASN A 15 -2.17 8.60 -6.61
N ASP A 16 -1.55 7.66 -7.34
CA ASP A 16 -2.23 6.64 -8.16
C ASP A 16 -2.12 5.24 -7.55
N ALA A 17 -1.43 5.12 -6.41
CA ALA A 17 -1.24 3.85 -5.74
C ALA A 17 -2.56 3.34 -5.12
N PRO A 18 -2.78 2.01 -5.10
CA PRO A 18 -3.89 1.43 -4.36
C PRO A 18 -3.86 1.85 -2.88
N PRO A 19 -5.02 1.98 -2.21
CA PRO A 19 -5.10 2.40 -0.81
C PRO A 19 -4.22 1.57 0.13
N LEU A 20 -4.09 0.27 -0.13
CA LEU A 20 -3.23 -0.64 0.65
C LEU A 20 -1.75 -0.25 0.59
N LEU A 21 -1.25 0.07 -0.60
CA LEU A 21 0.16 0.42 -0.80
C LEU A 21 0.47 1.80 -0.23
N TYR A 22 -0.43 2.76 -0.43
CA TYR A 22 -0.31 4.08 0.19
C TYR A 22 -0.28 3.95 1.72
N HIS A 23 -1.25 3.26 2.31
CA HIS A 23 -1.31 3.06 3.75
C HIS A 23 -0.04 2.39 4.30
N ARG A 24 0.52 1.39 3.58
CA ARG A 24 1.78 0.75 3.96
C ARG A 24 2.95 1.74 4.00
N VAL A 25 3.05 2.63 3.02
CA VAL A 25 4.09 3.68 3.03
C VAL A 25 3.91 4.66 4.18
N LEU A 26 2.67 4.98 4.59
CA LEU A 26 2.45 5.83 5.76
C LEU A 26 2.74 5.13 7.08
N ARG A 27 2.46 3.83 7.17
CA ARG A 27 2.68 3.03 8.38
C ARG A 27 4.15 2.72 8.61
N ASP A 28 4.83 2.27 7.56
CA ASP A 28 6.16 1.65 7.65
C ASP A 28 7.25 2.50 6.98
N GLY A 29 6.87 3.46 6.13
CA GLY A 29 7.82 4.26 5.35
C GLY A 29 8.50 5.35 6.16
N VAL A 30 9.72 5.68 5.75
CA VAL A 30 10.48 6.81 6.30
C VAL A 30 10.40 7.98 5.34
N ARG A 31 9.93 9.14 5.83
CA ARG A 31 9.90 10.36 5.03
C ARG A 31 11.32 10.90 4.82
N ILE A 32 11.75 10.95 3.57
CA ILE A 32 13.06 11.50 3.19
C ILE A 32 12.98 13.01 2.92
N LEU A 33 11.89 13.47 2.28
CA LEU A 33 11.71 14.88 1.90
C LEU A 33 10.23 15.28 1.99
N SER A 34 9.98 16.52 2.41
CA SER A 34 8.69 17.20 2.25
C SER A 34 8.93 18.66 1.92
N ARG A 35 8.37 19.13 0.79
CA ARG A 35 8.41 20.55 0.40
C ARG A 35 7.44 21.39 1.24
N ASP A 36 6.25 20.85 1.50
CA ASP A 36 5.19 21.50 2.27
C ASP A 36 4.57 20.44 3.19
N LEU A 37 4.84 20.58 4.49
CA LEU A 37 4.36 19.62 5.48
C LEU A 37 2.85 19.67 5.64
N ARG A 38 2.21 20.85 5.51
CA ARG A 38 0.76 21.00 5.67
C ARG A 38 0.02 20.30 4.54
N ALA A 39 0.43 20.57 3.30
CA ALA A 39 -0.14 19.90 2.14
C ALA A 39 0.09 18.38 2.17
N THR A 40 1.25 17.95 2.69
CA THR A 40 1.57 16.53 2.88
C THR A 40 0.62 15.90 3.89
N THR A 41 0.51 16.44 5.11
CA THR A 41 -0.38 15.93 6.16
C THR A 41 -1.84 15.82 5.69
N THR A 42 -2.34 16.79 4.91
CA THR A 42 -3.69 16.70 4.35
C THR A 42 -3.87 15.51 3.40
N ARG A 43 -2.88 15.23 2.53
CA ARG A 43 -2.91 14.06 1.65
C ARG A 43 -2.88 12.76 2.44
N GLU A 44 -2.09 12.70 3.50
CA GLU A 44 -1.96 11.52 4.36
C GLU A 44 -3.25 11.21 5.12
N GLY A 45 -3.90 12.22 5.67
CA GLY A 45 -5.22 12.07 6.28
C GLY A 45 -6.25 11.51 5.28
N ARG A 46 -6.24 12.00 4.03
CA ARG A 46 -7.10 11.47 2.97
C ARG A 46 -6.77 10.02 2.62
N ALA A 47 -5.50 9.65 2.58
CA ALA A 47 -5.06 8.29 2.30
C ALA A 47 -5.49 7.32 3.41
N ILE A 48 -5.40 7.73 4.68
CA ILE A 48 -5.89 6.94 5.83
C ILE A 48 -7.40 6.76 5.73
N SER A 49 -8.17 7.81 5.45
CA SER A 49 -9.63 7.72 5.25
C SER A 49 -9.97 6.69 4.17
N ARG A 50 -9.31 6.78 3.00
CA ARG A 50 -9.52 5.82 1.89
C ARG A 50 -9.14 4.39 2.27
N TYR A 51 -8.12 4.20 3.08
CA TYR A 51 -7.75 2.88 3.59
C TYR A 51 -8.85 2.33 4.51
N CYS A 52 -9.36 3.14 5.46
CA CYS A 52 -10.46 2.73 6.33
C CYS A 52 -11.70 2.33 5.53
N ASP A 53 -12.04 3.09 4.48
CA ASP A 53 -13.14 2.77 3.58
C ASP A 53 -12.92 1.46 2.79
N TYR A 54 -11.67 1.01 2.66
CA TYR A 54 -11.24 -0.20 1.95
C TYR A 54 -11.10 -1.43 2.86
N VAL A 55 -11.00 -1.25 4.18
CA VAL A 55 -10.88 -2.35 5.15
C VAL A 55 -12.01 -3.40 5.03
N PRO A 56 -13.31 -3.01 4.88
CA PRO A 56 -14.38 -3.98 4.70
C PRO A 56 -14.23 -4.86 3.45
N GLN A 57 -13.63 -4.33 2.39
CA GLN A 57 -13.42 -4.98 1.10
C GLN A 57 -12.29 -5.98 1.24
N LEU A 58 -11.25 -5.63 2.00
CA LEU A 58 -10.17 -6.57 2.36
C LEU A 58 -10.73 -7.75 3.15
N ALA A 59 -11.60 -7.52 4.13
CA ALA A 59 -12.24 -8.59 4.89
C ALA A 59 -13.06 -9.55 3.99
N LYS A 60 -13.78 -9.01 2.99
CA LYS A 60 -14.51 -9.83 2.01
C LYS A 60 -13.57 -10.67 1.15
N LEU A 61 -12.48 -10.08 0.67
CA LEU A 61 -11.44 -10.79 -0.09
C LEU A 61 -10.83 -11.92 0.73
N GLU A 62 -10.45 -11.66 1.98
CA GLU A 62 -9.90 -12.67 2.88
C GLU A 62 -10.89 -13.81 3.13
N ALA A 63 -12.17 -13.51 3.38
CA ALA A 63 -13.19 -14.53 3.57
C ALA A 63 -13.34 -15.42 2.32
N ALA A 64 -13.36 -14.81 1.13
CA ALA A 64 -13.43 -15.54 -0.13
C ALA A 64 -12.18 -16.41 -0.36
N HIS A 65 -10.99 -15.89 -0.08
CA HIS A 65 -9.74 -16.65 -0.16
C HIS A 65 -9.75 -17.84 0.80
N ARG A 66 -10.16 -17.64 2.06
CA ARG A 66 -10.27 -18.73 3.05
C ARG A 66 -11.25 -19.81 2.58
N ALA A 67 -12.43 -19.42 2.08
CA ALA A 67 -13.42 -20.36 1.56
C ALA A 67 -12.90 -21.16 0.34
N ARG A 68 -12.14 -20.52 -0.56
CA ARG A 68 -11.51 -21.19 -1.69
C ARG A 68 -10.45 -22.21 -1.25
N THR A 69 -9.59 -21.83 -0.32
CA THR A 69 -8.56 -22.70 0.25
C THR A 69 -9.17 -23.90 0.96
N ALA A 70 -10.19 -23.69 1.80
CA ALA A 70 -10.89 -24.77 2.49
C ALA A 70 -11.61 -25.74 1.53
N ALA A 71 -12.11 -25.22 0.41
CA ALA A 71 -12.73 -26.03 -0.64
C ALA A 71 -11.73 -26.69 -1.61
N GLY A 72 -10.41 -26.55 -1.40
CA GLY A 72 -9.37 -27.10 -2.28
C GLY A 72 -9.33 -26.47 -3.69
N ARG A 73 -9.91 -25.29 -3.87
CA ARG A 73 -10.00 -24.60 -5.18
C ARG A 73 -8.88 -23.58 -5.35
N PHE A 74 -7.73 -24.07 -5.81
CA PHE A 74 -6.55 -23.25 -6.11
C PHE A 74 -6.52 -22.82 -7.58
N GLY A 75 -6.34 -21.52 -7.84
CA GLY A 75 -5.76 -21.02 -9.09
C GLY A 75 -6.55 -21.19 -10.40
N ARG A 76 -7.85 -21.49 -10.38
CA ARG A 76 -8.70 -21.30 -11.56
C ARG A 76 -9.00 -19.82 -11.80
#